data_AF-Q847S2-F1
#
_entry.id   AF-Q847S2-F1
#
_cell.length_a   1.000
_cell.length_b   1.000
_cell.length_c   1.000
_cell.angle_alpha   90.00
_cell.angle_beta   90.00
_cell.angle_gamma   90.00
#
_symmetry.space_group_name_H-M   'P 1'
#
loop_
_entity.id
_entity.type
_entity.pdbx_description
1 polymer ?
#
loop_
_entity_poly.entity_id
_entity_poly.type
_entity_poly.pdbx_seq_one_letter_code
_entity_poly.pdbx_strand_id
1 'polypeptide(L)'
;MDYVMETRKQFKNVCVIAHNGQGFDFQFILRYILEETKFTPNIVPRGTKIILMEVANVRFIDSLSYFPMSLSALPKAFDLPPEKKKGYFSTFVQHIGKPKLCGPYAW
;
A
#
# COMPACT_ATOMS: atom_id res chain seq x y z
N MET A 1 12.13 3.41 4.90
CA MET A 1 11.88 1.96 4.79
C MET A 1 12.65 1.17 5.86
N ASP A 2 13.65 1.76 6.49
CA ASP A 2 14.43 1.17 7.60
C ASP A 2 13.55 0.60 8.72
N TYR A 3 12.48 1.30 9.11
CA TYR A 3 11.54 0.81 10.11
C TYR A 3 10.91 -0.54 9.75
N VAL A 4 10.49 -0.73 8.49
CA VAL A 4 9.90 -1.99 8.02
C VAL A 4 10.96 -3.09 7.96
N MET A 5 12.17 -2.74 7.50
CA MET A 5 13.30 -3.66 7.41
C MET A 5 13.87 -4.09 8.77
N GLU A 6 13.70 -3.27 9.81
CA GLU A 6 14.07 -3.62 11.18
C GLU A 6 12.97 -4.45 11.84
N THR A 7 11.72 -3.98 11.76
CA THR A 7 10.55 -4.64 12.37
C THR A 7 10.37 -6.05 11.84
N ARG A 8 10.64 -6.31 10.56
CA ARG A 8 10.52 -7.67 9.97
C ARG A 8 11.38 -8.72 10.67
N LYS A 9 12.46 -8.33 11.35
CA LYS A 9 13.36 -9.27 12.05
C LYS A 9 12.67 -9.92 13.26
N GLN A 10 11.67 -9.26 13.83
CA GLN A 10 10.91 -9.77 14.98
C GLN A 10 9.89 -10.86 14.59
N PHE A 11 9.59 -10.99 13.30
CA PHE A 11 8.56 -11.89 12.79
C PHE A 11 9.16 -12.95 11.87
N LYS A 12 8.61 -14.17 11.90
CA LYS A 12 9.04 -15.22 10.97
C LYS A 12 8.67 -14.87 9.53
N ASN A 13 7.43 -14.42 9.31
CA ASN A 13 6.90 -14.03 8.01
C ASN A 13 6.05 -12.77 8.17
N VAL A 14 6.16 -11.82 7.24
CA VAL A 14 5.37 -10.58 7.21
C VAL A 14 4.63 -10.50 5.89
N CYS A 15 3.33 -10.20 5.92
CA CYS A 15 2.54 -9.97 4.71
C CYS A 15 2.03 -8.52 4.70
N VAL A 16 2.40 -7.80 3.64
CA VAL A 16 1.96 -6.43 3.37
C VAL A 16 0.89 -6.48 2.30
N ILE A 17 -0.30 -5.98 2.63
CA ILE A 17 -1.44 -5.92 1.74
C ILE A 17 -1.72 -4.46 1.40
N ALA A 18 -1.65 -4.12 0.12
CA ALA A 18 -2.05 -2.82 -0.40
C ALA A 18 -3.26 -2.97 -1.31
N HIS A 19 -4.04 -1.91 -1.51
CA HIS A 19 -5.17 -1.91 -2.43
C HIS A 19 -4.84 -1.04 -3.63
N ASN A 20 -4.59 -1.68 -4.78
CA ASN A 20 -3.95 -1.12 -5.98
C ASN A 20 -2.43 -0.88 -5.84
N GLY A 21 -1.78 -1.62 -4.93
CA GLY A 21 -0.33 -1.52 -4.75
C GLY A 21 0.47 -1.93 -5.99
N GLN A 22 -0.04 -2.90 -6.76
CA GLN A 22 0.64 -3.45 -7.94
C GLN A 22 0.87 -2.41 -9.05
N GLY A 23 0.03 -1.38 -9.09
CA GLY A 23 0.06 -0.32 -10.09
C GLY A 23 0.72 0.98 -9.61
N PHE A 24 1.03 1.09 -8.31
CA PHE A 24 1.52 2.33 -7.73
C PHE A 24 2.61 2.09 -6.67
N ASP A 25 2.22 1.76 -5.43
CA ASP A 25 3.12 1.72 -4.28
C ASP A 25 4.31 0.78 -4.48
N PHE A 26 4.07 -0.41 -5.05
CA PHE A 26 5.11 -1.44 -5.19
C PHE A 26 6.22 -1.04 -6.16
N GLN A 27 5.95 -0.14 -7.10
CA GLN A 27 6.97 0.38 -8.01
C GLN A 27 8.00 1.22 -7.26
N PHE A 28 7.55 2.09 -6.35
CA PHE A 28 8.44 2.90 -5.52
C PHE A 28 9.22 2.06 -4.52
N ILE A 29 8.57 1.05 -3.94
CA ILE A 29 9.22 0.13 -3.00
C ILE A 29 10.27 -0.70 -3.73
N LEU A 30 9.95 -1.23 -4.92
CA LEU A 30 10.90 -1.97 -5.74
C LEU A 30 12.12 -1.12 -6.07
N ARG A 31 11.91 0.11 -6.54
CA ARG A 31 13.00 1.04 -6.83
C ARG A 31 13.90 1.24 -5.61
N TYR A 32 13.30 1.53 -4.45
CA TYR A 32 14.06 1.68 -3.21
C TYR A 32 14.87 0.42 -2.83
N ILE A 33 14.28 -0.77 -2.98
CA ILE A 33 14.99 -2.02 -2.67
C ILE A 33 16.22 -2.19 -3.57
N LEU A 34 16.08 -1.89 -4.86
CA LEU A 34 17.15 -2.06 -5.84
C LEU A 34 18.26 -1.01 -5.69
N GLU A 35 17.91 0.23 -5.34
CA GLU A 35 18.85 1.36 -5.27
C GLU A 35 19.52 1.48 -3.89
N GLU A 36 18.76 1.28 -2.82
CA GLU A 36 19.17 1.65 -1.45
C GLU A 36 19.46 0.44 -0.55
N THR A 37 19.20 -0.79 -1.02
CA THR A 37 19.36 -1.99 -0.19
C THR A 37 20.16 -3.09 -0.88
N LYS A 38 20.65 -4.04 -0.08
CA LYS A 38 21.37 -5.23 -0.58
C LYS A 38 20.44 -6.41 -0.86
N PHE A 39 19.12 -6.23 -0.72
CA PHE A 39 18.17 -7.33 -0.91
C PHE A 39 17.84 -7.52 -2.37
N THR A 40 17.75 -8.78 -2.78
CA THR A 40 17.27 -9.15 -4.12
C THR A 40 15.79 -9.53 -4.03
N PRO A 41 14.87 -8.74 -4.61
CA PRO A 41 13.46 -9.06 -4.62
C PRO A 41 13.15 -10.19 -5.60
N ASN A 42 12.28 -11.12 -5.22
CA ASN A 42 11.61 -12.04 -6.14
C ASN A 42 10.27 -11.44 -6.56
N ILE A 43 10.00 -11.33 -7.86
CA ILE A 43 8.87 -10.55 -8.38
C ILE A 43 8.06 -11.39 -9.35
N VAL A 44 6.74 -11.37 -9.20
CA VAL A 44 5.79 -11.92 -10.18
C VAL A 44 5.02 -10.76 -10.82
N PRO A 45 5.38 -10.38 -12.06
CA PRO A 45 4.73 -9.30 -12.77
C PRO A 45 3.50 -9.78 -13.58
N ARG A 46 2.62 -8.83 -13.93
CA ARG A 46 1.60 -8.95 -15.00
C ARG A 46 1.63 -7.67 -15.82
N GLY A 47 2.26 -7.75 -16.99
CA GLY A 47 2.62 -6.55 -17.74
C GLY A 47 3.53 -5.65 -16.90
N THR A 48 3.17 -4.38 -16.76
CA THR A 48 3.90 -3.40 -15.93
C THR A 48 3.56 -3.46 -14.44
N LYS A 49 2.58 -4.28 -14.03
CA LYS A 49 2.12 -4.35 -12.65
C LYS A 49 2.87 -5.42 -11.87
N ILE A 50 3.19 -5.14 -10.60
CA ILE A 50 3.85 -6.08 -9.68
C ILE A 50 2.78 -6.76 -8.82
N ILE A 51 2.34 -7.96 -9.15
CA ILE A 51 1.23 -8.61 -8.41
C ILE A 51 1.71 -9.14 -7.06
N LEU A 52 2.93 -9.68 -7.05
CA LEU A 52 3.59 -10.24 -5.89
C LEU A 52 5.05 -9.81 -5.91
N MET A 53 5.55 -9.38 -4.75
CA MET A 53 6.96 -9.14 -4.53
C MET A 53 7.35 -9.74 -3.18
N GLU A 54 8.43 -10.52 -3.16
CA GLU A 54 8.97 -11.15 -1.97
C GLU A 54 10.39 -10.64 -1.73
N VAL A 55 10.65 -10.21 -0.50
CA VAL A 55 11.94 -9.66 -0.08
C VAL A 55 12.29 -10.28 1.26
N ALA A 56 13.23 -11.23 1.23
CA ALA A 56 13.57 -12.06 2.40
C ALA A 56 12.33 -12.73 3.02
N ASN A 57 11.86 -12.26 4.19
CA ASN A 57 10.67 -12.80 4.87
C ASN A 57 9.41 -11.94 4.73
N VAL A 58 9.44 -10.93 3.85
CA VAL A 58 8.33 -10.01 3.62
C VAL A 58 7.70 -10.26 2.27
N ARG A 59 6.38 -10.41 2.25
CA ARG A 59 5.58 -10.62 1.05
C ARG A 59 4.65 -9.44 0.84
N PHE A 60 4.76 -8.78 -0.30
CA PHE A 60 3.89 -7.71 -0.76
C PHE A 60 2.85 -8.28 -1.72
N ILE A 61 1.56 -8.12 -1.39
CA ILE A 61 0.44 -8.57 -2.22
C ILE A 61 -0.56 -7.43 -2.45
N ASP A 62 -1.13 -7.40 -3.66
CA ASP A 62 -2.20 -6.47 -3.98
C ASP A 62 -3.58 -7.11 -3.81
N SER A 63 -4.37 -6.55 -2.89
CA SER A 63 -5.76 -6.93 -2.66
C SER A 63 -6.66 -6.67 -3.88
N LEU A 64 -6.29 -5.78 -4.81
CA LEU A 64 -7.08 -5.50 -6.02
C LEU A 64 -7.21 -6.74 -6.93
N SER A 65 -6.25 -7.68 -6.87
CA SER A 65 -6.35 -8.96 -7.59
C SER A 65 -7.43 -9.89 -7.04
N TYR A 66 -7.88 -9.67 -5.80
CA TYR A 66 -8.93 -10.45 -5.14
C TYR A 66 -10.25 -9.68 -5.08
N PHE A 67 -10.17 -8.36 -4.91
CA PHE A 67 -11.29 -7.43 -4.85
C PHE A 67 -11.18 -6.42 -5.99
N PRO A 68 -11.67 -6.74 -7.20
CA PRO A 68 -11.53 -5.91 -8.39
C PRO A 68 -12.52 -4.72 -8.37
N MET A 69 -12.52 -3.96 -7.28
CA MET A 69 -13.37 -2.80 -7.03
C MET A 69 -12.54 -1.69 -6.38
N SER A 70 -13.08 -0.47 -6.29
CA SER A 70 -12.40 0.61 -5.59
C SER A 70 -12.41 0.38 -4.07
N LEU A 71 -11.41 0.95 -3.38
CA LEU A 71 -11.37 0.96 -1.91
C LEU A 71 -12.63 1.58 -1.28
N SER A 72 -13.27 2.54 -1.96
CA SER A 72 -14.53 3.17 -1.51
C SER A 72 -15.76 2.26 -1.65
N ALA A 73 -15.71 1.25 -2.53
CA ALA A 73 -16.79 0.29 -2.73
C ALA A 73 -16.73 -0.86 -1.73
N LEU A 74 -15.56 -1.15 -1.15
CA LEU A 74 -15.36 -2.23 -0.17
C LEU A 74 -16.31 -2.18 1.03
N PRO A 75 -16.54 -1.03 1.69
CA PRO A 75 -17.47 -0.95 2.81
C PRO A 75 -18.89 -1.40 2.45
N LYS A 76 -19.35 -1.09 1.23
CA LYS A 76 -20.66 -1.49 0.75
C LYS A 76 -20.69 -2.99 0.40
N ALA A 77 -19.62 -3.52 -0.17
CA ALA A 77 -19.55 -4.93 -0.56
C ALA A 77 -19.51 -5.91 0.63
N PHE A 78 -19.04 -5.44 1.78
CA PHE A 78 -18.91 -6.23 3.02
C PHE A 78 -19.90 -5.82 4.12
N ASP A 79 -20.89 -4.99 3.79
CA ASP A 79 -21.87 -4.44 4.75
C ASP A 79 -21.23 -3.85 6.02
N LEU A 80 -20.10 -3.16 5.85
CA LEU A 80 -19.37 -2.54 6.95
C LEU A 80 -20.12 -1.29 7.46
N PRO A 81 -20.00 -0.99 8.76
CA PRO A 81 -20.63 0.19 9.34
C PRO A 81 -20.15 1.47 8.63
N PRO A 82 -21.01 2.51 8.55
CA PRO A 82 -20.74 3.72 7.78
C PRO A 82 -19.50 4.50 8.25
N GLU A 83 -19.05 4.26 9.48
CA GLU A 83 -17.83 4.81 10.07
C GLU A 83 -16.55 4.28 9.41
N LYS A 84 -16.62 3.11 8.76
CA LYS A 84 -15.49 2.47 8.05
C LYS A 84 -15.44 2.83 6.57
N LYS A 85 -16.17 3.86 6.16
CA LYS A 85 -16.14 4.37 4.79
C LYS A 85 -14.82 5.09 4.52
N LYS A 86 -14.30 4.87 3.31
CA LYS A 86 -13.11 5.57 2.83
C LYS A 86 -13.30 7.09 2.94
N GLY A 87 -12.38 7.77 3.61
CA GLY A 87 -12.32 9.24 3.66
C GLY A 87 -11.90 9.86 2.32
N TYR A 88 -12.07 11.17 2.19
CA TYR A 88 -11.62 11.92 1.00
C TYR A 88 -10.31 12.65 1.29
N PHE A 89 -9.28 12.39 0.50
CA PHE A 89 -8.03 13.15 0.55
C PHE A 89 -8.10 14.28 -0.48
N SER A 90 -7.94 15.53 -0.06
CA SER A 90 -7.92 16.65 -1.00
C SER A 90 -6.66 16.58 -1.86
N THR A 91 -6.82 16.48 -3.18
CA THR A 91 -5.73 16.44 -4.17
C THR A 91 -4.80 17.67 -4.14
N PHE A 92 -5.23 18.75 -3.47
CA PHE A 92 -4.43 19.95 -3.24
C PHE A 92 -3.72 19.89 -1.88
N VAL A 93 -2.42 19.59 -1.89
CA VAL A 93 -1.53 19.90 -0.77
C VAL A 93 -1.40 21.42 -0.71
N GLN A 94 -2.09 22.06 0.23
CA GLN A 94 -1.85 23.47 0.51
C GLN A 94 -0.44 23.60 1.11
N HIS A 95 0.41 24.38 0.44
CA HIS A 95 1.66 24.84 1.01
C HIS A 95 1.40 25.56 2.35
N ILE A 96 2.41 25.49 3.22
CA ILE A 96 2.49 26.04 4.57
C ILE A 96 1.67 27.34 4.71
N GLY A 97 0.67 27.35 5.60
CA GLY A 97 0.01 28.58 6.06
C GLY A 97 -1.50 28.75 5.78
N LYS A 98 -2.22 27.75 5.26
CA LYS A 98 -3.69 27.82 5.14
C LYS A 98 -4.41 26.87 6.12
N PRO A 99 -5.57 27.28 6.67
CA PRO A 99 -6.27 26.50 7.69
C PRO A 99 -6.73 25.14 7.14
N LYS A 100 -6.49 24.10 7.95
CA LYS A 100 -6.87 22.70 7.72
C LYS A 100 -8.29 22.57 7.18
N LEU A 101 -8.43 22.03 5.97
CA LEU A 101 -9.68 21.39 5.55
C LEU A 101 -9.77 20.04 6.29
N CYS A 102 -10.39 20.06 7.46
CA CYS A 102 -10.73 18.85 8.21
C CYS A 102 -11.93 18.14 7.54
N GLY A 103 -11.67 17.20 6.63
CA GLY A 103 -12.58 16.09 6.35
C GLY A 103 -12.20 14.89 7.22
N PRO A 104 -13.15 14.02 7.63
CA PRO A 104 -12.89 12.99 8.61
C PRO A 104 -11.95 11.93 8.01
N TYR A 105 -10.70 12.02 8.44
CA TYR A 105 -9.66 10.98 8.44
C TYR A 105 -9.36 10.31 7.10
N ALA A 106 -8.23 10.72 6.51
CA ALA A 106 -7.54 9.95 5.50
C ALA A 106 -6.98 8.68 6.14
N TRP A 107 -7.61 7.53 5.87
CA TRP A 107 -7.07 6.23 5.45
C TRP A 107 -8.28 5.34 5.10
#